data_AF-A0A2N8HET4-F1
#
_entry.id   AF-A0A2N8HET4-F1
#
_cell.length_a   1.000
_cell.length_b   1.000
_cell.length_c   1.000
_cell.angle_alpha   90.00
_cell.angle_beta   90.00
_cell.angle_gamma   90.00
#
_symmetry.space_group_name_H-M   'P 1'
#
loop_
_entity.id
_entity.type
_entity.pdbx_description
1 polymer ?
#
loop_
_entity_poly.entity_id
_entity_poly.type
_entity_poly.pdbx_seq_one_letter_code
_entity_poly.pdbx_strand_id
1 'polypeptide(L)'
;MEEEATGTERNHGEQPLDELMKRWHLTNHDLVEISPEQLTHKQVQKARQGRQLTLKMMQKVCRALNVAIWERLTPMQKEQYFEYMHKHVFSYAKGYDPAWKDPNMDMMA
;
A
#
# COMPACT_ATOMS: atom_id res chain seq x y z
N MET A 1 -3.96 27.84 -27.88
CA MET A 1 -3.56 26.43 -27.93
C MET A 1 -4.34 25.76 -26.83
N GLU A 2 -5.43 25.09 -27.20
CA GLU A 2 -6.26 24.33 -26.28
C GLU A 2 -5.42 23.12 -25.83
N GLU A 3 -5.07 23.06 -24.54
CA GLU A 3 -4.52 21.84 -23.96
C GLU A 3 -5.64 20.78 -24.00
N GLU A 4 -5.50 19.82 -24.90
CA GLU A 4 -6.31 18.62 -24.93
C GLU A 4 -6.28 17.96 -23.55
N ALA A 5 -7.44 17.90 -22.90
CA ALA A 5 -7.65 17.08 -21.72
C ALA A 5 -7.51 15.61 -22.12
N THR A 6 -6.27 15.09 -22.09
CA THR A 6 -6.00 13.66 -22.16
C THR A 6 -6.77 13.01 -21.02
N GLY A 7 -7.79 12.20 -21.34
CA GLY A 7 -8.55 11.44 -20.37
C GLY A 7 -7.57 10.65 -19.51
N THR A 8 -7.34 11.11 -18.28
CA THR A 8 -6.26 10.64 -17.41
C THR A 8 -6.42 9.14 -17.23
N GLU A 9 -5.43 8.37 -17.65
CA GLU A 9 -5.42 6.93 -17.41
C GLU A 9 -5.42 6.67 -15.90
N ARG A 10 -6.54 6.16 -15.38
CA ARG A 10 -6.75 5.93 -13.93
C ARG A 10 -6.46 4.49 -13.51
N ASN A 11 -5.92 3.66 -14.41
CA ASN A 11 -5.54 2.29 -14.11
C ASN A 11 -4.03 2.16 -14.34
N HIS A 12 -3.30 1.94 -13.27
CA HIS A 12 -1.83 1.94 -13.26
C HIS A 12 -1.23 0.53 -13.19
N GLY A 13 -2.01 -0.50 -13.56
CA GLY A 13 -1.62 -1.90 -13.43
C GLY A 13 -1.47 -2.38 -11.99
N GLU A 14 -0.98 -3.60 -11.79
CA GLU A 14 -0.70 -4.12 -10.44
C GLU A 14 0.24 -3.20 -9.67
N GLN A 15 -0.11 -2.89 -8.43
CA GLN A 15 0.62 -1.93 -7.59
C GLN A 15 1.64 -2.64 -6.70
N PRO A 16 2.72 -1.96 -6.28
CA PRO A 16 3.68 -2.49 -5.30
C PRO A 16 3.02 -3.02 -4.02
N LEU A 17 1.87 -2.44 -3.62
CA LEU A 17 1.03 -2.94 -2.55
C LEU A 17 0.70 -4.44 -2.66
N ASP A 18 0.42 -4.96 -3.86
CA ASP A 18 0.03 -6.37 -4.05
C ASP A 18 1.17 -7.31 -3.65
N GLU A 19 2.36 -7.03 -4.17
CA GLU A 19 3.58 -7.80 -3.89
C GLU A 19 3.98 -7.70 -2.41
N LEU A 20 3.89 -6.51 -1.82
CA LEU A 20 4.13 -6.34 -0.38
C LEU A 20 3.15 -7.17 0.46
N MET A 21 1.85 -7.15 0.12
CA MET A 21 0.87 -7.98 0.82
C MET A 21 1.19 -9.47 0.69
N LYS A 22 1.61 -9.96 -0.48
CA LYS A 22 2.03 -11.35 -0.67
C LYS A 22 3.21 -11.73 0.24
N ARG A 23 4.24 -10.88 0.30
CA ARG A 23 5.46 -11.11 1.12
C ARG A 23 5.16 -11.14 2.62
N TRP A 24 4.28 -10.26 3.10
CA TRP A 24 3.82 -10.25 4.49
C TRP A 24 2.74 -11.29 4.80
N HIS A 25 2.37 -12.13 3.83
CA HIS A 25 1.30 -13.10 3.92
C HIS A 25 -0.05 -12.49 4.34
N LEU A 26 -0.34 -11.29 3.83
CA LEU A 26 -1.56 -10.53 4.10
C LEU A 26 -2.59 -10.72 3.00
N THR A 27 -3.84 -10.90 3.42
CA THR A 27 -5.01 -10.97 2.57
C THR A 27 -5.76 -9.63 2.57
N ASN A 28 -6.72 -9.47 1.66
CA ASN A 28 -7.63 -8.32 1.71
C ASN A 28 -8.45 -8.31 3.01
N HIS A 29 -8.74 -9.49 3.57
CA HIS A 29 -9.52 -9.61 4.79
C HIS A 29 -8.76 -9.05 5.99
N ASP A 30 -7.47 -9.37 6.11
CA ASP A 30 -6.61 -8.87 7.19
C ASP A 30 -6.63 -7.34 7.25
N LEU A 31 -6.46 -6.67 6.10
CA LEU A 31 -6.50 -5.20 6.02
C LEU A 31 -7.89 -4.62 6.34
N VAL A 32 -8.96 -5.32 5.98
CA VAL A 32 -10.33 -4.87 6.25
C VAL A 32 -10.65 -4.99 7.73
N GLU A 33 -10.30 -6.12 8.36
CA GLU A 33 -10.58 -6.42 9.75
C GLU A 33 -9.82 -5.48 10.69
N ILE A 34 -8.53 -5.24 10.42
CA ILE A 34 -7.67 -4.43 11.28
C ILE A 34 -7.76 -2.93 11.00
N SER A 35 -8.43 -2.52 9.92
CA SER A 35 -8.41 -1.12 9.47
C SER A 35 -9.05 -0.18 10.50
N PRO A 36 -8.31 0.80 11.05
CA PRO A 36 -8.85 1.75 12.03
C PRO A 36 -9.92 2.69 11.45
N GLU A 37 -9.97 2.83 10.12
CA GLU A 37 -10.85 3.77 9.43
C GLU A 37 -11.98 3.08 8.65
N GLN A 38 -12.25 1.79 8.88
CA GLN A 38 -13.18 0.93 8.12
C GLN A 38 -12.87 0.85 6.61
N LEU A 39 -12.20 -0.22 6.16
CA LEU A 39 -12.00 -0.54 4.75
C LEU A 39 -13.01 -1.59 4.27
N THR A 40 -13.20 -1.68 2.95
CA THR A 40 -13.96 -2.77 2.32
C THR A 40 -13.04 -3.62 1.45
N HIS A 41 -13.36 -4.91 1.27
CA HIS A 41 -12.55 -5.80 0.41
C HIS A 41 -12.41 -5.25 -1.00
N LYS A 42 -13.47 -4.63 -1.54
CA LYS A 42 -13.47 -4.02 -2.88
C LYS A 42 -12.52 -2.82 -2.98
N GLN A 43 -12.36 -2.04 -1.91
CA GLN A 43 -11.41 -0.93 -1.87
C GLN A 43 -9.97 -1.45 -1.86
N VAL A 44 -9.67 -2.46 -1.05
CA VAL A 44 -8.34 -3.08 -1.01
C VAL A 44 -8.00 -3.74 -2.36
N GLN A 45 -8.95 -4.48 -2.95
CA GLN A 45 -8.76 -5.10 -4.27
C GLN A 45 -8.44 -4.06 -5.36
N LYS A 46 -9.17 -2.94 -5.39
CA LYS A 46 -8.92 -1.84 -6.34
C LYS A 46 -7.56 -1.19 -6.12
N ALA A 47 -7.14 -1.04 -4.86
CA ALA A 47 -5.84 -0.50 -4.50
C ALA A 47 -4.71 -1.36 -5.09
N ARG A 48 -4.81 -2.68 -4.92
CA ARG A 48 -3.86 -3.67 -5.45
C ARG A 48 -3.80 -3.68 -6.99
N GLN A 49 -4.95 -3.57 -7.65
CA GLN A 49 -5.06 -3.58 -9.12
C GLN A 49 -4.74 -2.25 -9.82
N GLY A 50 -4.33 -1.22 -9.06
CA GLY A 50 -3.88 0.07 -9.61
C GLY A 50 -4.97 1.00 -10.07
N ARG A 51 -6.21 0.81 -9.64
CA ARG A 51 -7.20 1.87 -9.78
C ARG A 51 -6.73 3.06 -8.96
N GLN A 52 -6.53 4.20 -9.61
CA GLN A 52 -6.05 5.41 -8.95
C GLN A 52 -7.00 5.83 -7.84
N LEU A 53 -6.44 5.92 -6.64
CA LEU A 53 -7.13 6.30 -5.43
C LEU A 53 -6.89 7.78 -5.12
N THR A 54 -7.78 8.37 -4.33
CA THR A 54 -7.51 9.68 -3.73
C THR A 54 -6.39 9.56 -2.70
N LEU A 55 -5.66 10.65 -2.42
CA LEU A 55 -4.59 10.66 -1.41
C LEU A 55 -5.06 10.13 -0.06
N LYS A 56 -6.24 10.56 0.40
CA LYS A 56 -6.85 10.09 1.65
C LYS A 56 -7.07 8.57 1.64
N MET A 57 -7.53 8.01 0.53
CA MET A 57 -7.74 6.57 0.42
C MET A 57 -6.41 5.79 0.35
N MET A 58 -5.39 6.32 -0.35
CA MET A 58 -4.05 5.73 -0.32
C MET A 58 -3.48 5.68 1.09
N GLN A 59 -3.56 6.79 1.84
CA GLN A 59 -3.08 6.87 3.22
C GLN A 59 -3.84 5.89 4.14
N LYS A 60 -5.16 5.76 3.95
CA LYS A 60 -5.98 4.82 4.71
C LYS A 60 -5.60 3.36 4.48
N VAL A 61 -5.41 2.96 3.22
CA VAL A 61 -4.93 1.61 2.88
C VAL A 61 -3.53 1.38 3.45
N CYS A 62 -2.65 2.38 3.35
CA CYS A 62 -1.30 2.31 3.90
C CYS A 62 -1.29 2.14 5.43
N ARG A 63 -2.13 2.89 6.15
CA ARG A 63 -2.27 2.73 7.61
C ARG A 63 -2.76 1.34 7.98
N ALA A 64 -3.78 0.83 7.29
CA ALA A 64 -4.28 -0.53 7.53
C ALA A 64 -3.19 -1.59 7.26
N LEU A 65 -2.38 -1.43 6.20
CA LEU A 65 -1.24 -2.28 5.93
C LEU A 65 -0.22 -2.26 7.08
N ASN A 66 0.20 -1.07 7.52
CA ASN A 66 1.19 -0.92 8.60
C ASN A 66 0.70 -1.55 9.90
N VAL A 67 -0.56 -1.34 10.28
CA VAL A 67 -1.13 -1.96 11.49
C VAL A 67 -1.22 -3.48 11.34
N ALA A 68 -1.64 -3.99 10.18
CA ALA A 68 -1.70 -5.43 9.93
C ALA A 68 -0.33 -6.12 10.06
N ILE A 69 0.73 -5.46 9.57
CA ILE A 69 2.10 -5.93 9.71
C ILE A 69 2.52 -5.86 11.18
N TRP A 70 2.34 -4.69 11.81
CA TRP A 70 2.74 -4.45 13.19
C TRP A 70 2.20 -5.49 14.18
N GLU A 71 0.94 -5.90 14.04
CA GLU A 71 0.32 -6.92 14.91
C GLU A 71 0.97 -8.31 14.78
N ARG A 72 1.66 -8.58 13.67
CA ARG A 72 2.34 -9.87 13.41
C ARG A 72 3.82 -9.85 13.84
N LEU A 73 4.38 -8.68 14.15
CA LEU A 73 5.79 -8.54 14.50
C LEU A 73 6.06 -8.90 15.98
N THR A 74 7.19 -9.56 16.20
CA THR A 74 7.78 -9.72 17.54
C THR A 74 8.24 -8.37 18.11
N PRO A 75 8.44 -8.23 19.44
CA PRO A 75 8.95 -6.99 20.02
C PRO A 75 10.26 -6.49 19.38
N MET A 76 11.20 -7.40 19.07
CA MET A 76 12.47 -7.04 18.43
C MET A 76 12.27 -6.54 17.00
N GLN A 77 11.37 -7.16 16.23
CA GLN A 77 11.05 -6.70 14.88
C GLN A 77 10.37 -5.31 14.91
N LYS A 78 9.51 -5.05 15.90
CA LYS A 78 8.85 -3.75 16.06
C LYS A 78 9.85 -2.59 16.23
N GLU A 79 10.95 -2.82 16.94
CA GLU A 79 12.00 -1.80 17.13
C GLU A 79 12.73 -1.43 15.84
N GLN A 80 12.80 -2.36 14.89
CA GLN A 80 13.50 -2.19 13.64
C GLN A 80 12.54 -1.87 12.47
N TYR A 81 11.23 -1.95 12.70
CA TYR A 81 10.22 -1.83 11.65
C TYR A 81 10.18 -0.41 11.09
N PHE A 82 10.32 -0.32 9.78
CA PHE A 82 10.13 0.91 9.04
C PHE A 82 8.68 1.01 8.56
N GLU A 83 7.96 2.04 9.02
CA GLU A 83 6.59 2.28 8.59
C GLU A 83 6.52 2.67 7.09
N TYR A 84 5.74 1.93 6.30
CA TYR A 84 5.52 2.29 4.91
C TYR A 84 4.71 3.59 4.78
N MET A 85 5.02 4.35 3.74
CA MET A 85 4.25 5.52 3.32
C MET A 85 3.51 5.19 2.02
N HIS A 86 2.44 5.93 1.72
CA HIS A 86 1.67 5.75 0.48
C HIS A 86 2.53 5.81 -0.79
N LYS A 87 3.63 6.57 -0.77
CA LYS A 87 4.60 6.66 -1.87
C LYS A 87 5.48 5.42 -2.05
N HIS A 88 5.51 4.49 -1.11
CA HIS A 88 6.23 3.20 -1.24
C HIS A 88 5.32 2.11 -1.82
N VAL A 89 4.00 2.23 -1.64
CA VAL A 89 3.02 1.17 -1.95
C VAL A 89 2.22 1.42 -3.24
N PHE A 90 2.21 2.65 -3.76
CA PHE A 90 1.50 3.02 -5.01
C PHE A 90 2.46 3.66 -6.01
N SER A 91 2.57 3.09 -7.21
CA SER A 91 3.53 3.55 -8.24
C SER A 91 3.17 4.91 -8.83
N TYR A 92 1.89 5.27 -8.78
CA TYR A 92 1.37 6.56 -9.25
C TYR A 92 1.39 7.65 -8.18
N ALA A 93 1.85 7.36 -6.96
CA ALA A 93 1.93 8.36 -5.90
C ALA A 93 3.06 9.36 -6.17
N LYS A 94 2.84 10.63 -5.80
CA LYS A 94 3.88 11.65 -5.87
C LYS A 94 5.06 11.26 -4.98
N GLY A 95 6.27 11.23 -5.54
CA GLY A 95 7.48 10.83 -4.84
C GLY A 95 7.66 9.32 -4.70
N TYR A 96 6.91 8.52 -5.46
CA TYR A 96 7.27 7.12 -5.70
C TYR A 96 8.65 7.05 -6.34
N ASP A 97 9.49 6.16 -5.80
CA ASP A 97 10.85 5.91 -6.29
C ASP A 97 10.98 4.40 -6.56
N PRO A 98 11.06 3.97 -7.83
CA PRO A 98 11.21 2.55 -8.17
C PRO A 98 12.58 1.98 -7.77
N ALA A 99 13.57 2.83 -7.47
CA ALA A 99 14.88 2.41 -6.97
C ALA A 99 14.94 2.33 -5.43
N TRP A 100 13.85 2.69 -4.75
CA TRP A 100 13.77 2.59 -3.29
C TRP A 100 13.91 1.13 -2.85
N LYS A 101 14.83 0.89 -1.91
CA LYS A 101 15.06 -0.42 -1.32
C LYS A 101 14.25 -0.51 -0.04
N ASP A 102 13.43 -1.55 0.05
CA ASP A 102 12.60 -1.79 1.22
C ASP A 102 13.46 -2.11 2.46
N PRO A 103 13.46 -1.26 3.50
CA PRO A 103 14.24 -1.47 4.72
C PRO A 103 13.77 -2.66 5.55
N ASN A 104 12.54 -3.13 5.33
CA ASN A 104 11.99 -4.26 6.07
C ASN A 104 12.33 -5.62 5.43
N MET A 105 13.11 -5.65 4.34
CA MET A 105 13.42 -6.88 3.60
C MET A 105 13.99 -7.99 4.48
N ASP A 106 14.86 -7.65 5.42
CA ASP A 106 15.53 -8.63 6.29
C ASP A 106 14.58 -9.24 7.33
N MET A 107 13.38 -8.68 7.50
CA MET A 107 12.37 -9.16 8.44
C MET A 107 11.35 -10.12 7.83
N MET A 108 11.29 -10.19 6.51
CA MET A 108 10.24 -10.91 5.76
C MET A 108 10.56 -12.40 5.56
N ALA A 109 11.32 -13.02 6.49
CA ALA A 109 11.79 -14.40 6.43
C ALA A 109 10.88 -15.38 7.19
#